data_AF-A0A836UBF2-F1
#
_entry.id   AF-A0A836UBF2-F1
#
_cell.length_a   1.000
_cell.length_b   1.000
_cell.length_c   1.000
_cell.angle_alpha   90.00
_cell.angle_beta   90.00
_cell.angle_gamma   90.00
#
_symmetry.space_group_name_H-M   'P 1'
#
loop_
_entity.id
_entity.type
_entity.pdbx_description
1 polymer ?
#
loop_
_entity_poly.entity_id
_entity_poly.type
_entity_poly.pdbx_seq_one_letter_code
_entity_poly.pdbx_strand_id
1 'polypeptide(L)'
;MPWVKGHQKKIDESSLPTAEVKFELFARAARAFRTSGYAQIGMDHFALPDDELGQALDHRRLHRNFMGYTAHRTPNMIGLGISAIGEVYGAYIQNVKKLSTYYRALDAGVLPVEKGYVLSRDDRIRRHVITALMCNGYLRPGEVARSFNIRFSEYFARELAELEQGAVMDELLEIEPDTLVASPVGRIFIRNICMVFDRYLRKKKQQGLVFSRTL
;
A
#
# COMPACT_ATOMS: atom_id res chain seq x y z
N MET A 1 -7.37 -10.53 12.81
CA MET A 1 -8.30 -10.04 13.85
C MET A 1 -9.56 -10.88 13.84
N PRO A 2 -9.58 -12.03 14.54
CA PRO A 2 -10.70 -12.98 14.52
C PRO A 2 -12.03 -12.41 15.08
N TRP A 3 -12.03 -11.23 15.70
CA TRP A 3 -13.24 -10.61 16.24
C TRP A 3 -14.07 -9.81 15.22
N VAL A 4 -13.57 -9.58 14.01
CA VAL A 4 -14.20 -8.66 13.04
C VAL A 4 -15.47 -9.24 12.41
N LYS A 5 -15.53 -10.56 12.22
CA LYS A 5 -16.71 -11.25 11.68
C LYS A 5 -17.17 -12.36 12.62
N GLY A 6 -18.48 -12.55 12.74
CA GLY A 6 -19.06 -13.52 13.68
C GLY A 6 -18.54 -14.95 13.54
N HIS A 7 -18.25 -15.41 12.32
CA HIS A 7 -17.67 -16.74 12.08
C HIS A 7 -16.19 -16.85 12.51
N GLN A 8 -15.45 -15.74 12.51
CA GLN A 8 -14.03 -15.74 12.88
C GLN A 8 -13.84 -15.82 14.40
N LYS A 9 -14.86 -15.51 15.20
CA LYS A 9 -14.84 -15.63 16.68
C LYS A 9 -14.72 -17.07 17.19
N LYS A 10 -14.93 -18.05 16.30
CA LYS A 10 -14.77 -19.48 16.63
C LYS A 10 -13.33 -19.96 16.54
N ILE A 11 -12.42 -19.11 16.05
CA ILE A 11 -10.99 -19.43 15.97
C ILE A 11 -10.41 -19.24 17.37
N ASP A 12 -9.83 -20.30 17.92
CA ASP A 12 -9.06 -20.24 19.16
C ASP A 12 -7.81 -19.38 18.93
N GLU A 13 -7.73 -18.23 19.59
CA GLU A 13 -6.61 -17.30 19.43
C GLU A 13 -5.28 -17.89 19.90
N SER A 14 -5.30 -18.80 20.87
CA SER A 14 -4.09 -19.47 21.36
C SER A 14 -3.49 -20.43 20.32
N SER A 15 -4.29 -20.90 19.36
CA SER A 15 -3.84 -21.73 18.25
C SER A 15 -3.19 -20.93 17.11
N LEU A 16 -3.28 -19.60 17.13
CA LEU A 16 -2.73 -18.76 16.08
C LEU A 16 -1.21 -18.57 16.27
N PRO A 17 -0.41 -18.58 15.19
CA PRO A 17 1.02 -18.37 15.31
C PRO A 17 1.33 -16.97 15.82
N THR A 18 2.37 -16.88 16.66
CA THR A 18 2.91 -15.60 17.18
C THR A 18 3.50 -14.76 16.05
N ALA A 19 3.87 -13.51 16.35
CA ALA A 19 4.49 -12.62 15.36
C ALA A 19 5.82 -13.18 14.85
N GLU A 20 6.63 -13.73 15.77
CA GLU A 20 7.93 -14.34 15.51
C GLU A 20 7.77 -15.57 14.62
N VAL A 21 6.82 -16.46 14.94
CA VAL A 21 6.54 -17.66 14.13
C VAL A 21 6.04 -17.28 12.74
N LYS A 22 5.18 -16.26 12.62
CA LYS A 22 4.73 -15.77 11.30
C LYS A 22 5.88 -15.23 10.47
N PHE A 23 6.79 -14.48 11.08
CA PHE A 23 7.97 -13.94 10.40
C PHE A 23 8.91 -15.07 9.96
N GLU A 24 9.13 -16.07 10.81
CA GLU A 24 9.94 -17.23 10.45
C GLU A 24 9.34 -18.01 9.27
N LEU A 25 8.03 -18.28 9.30
CA LEU A 25 7.33 -18.93 8.19
C LEU A 25 7.45 -18.13 6.90
N PHE A 26 7.29 -16.80 6.97
CA PHE A 26 7.49 -15.92 5.83
C PHE A 26 8.92 -16.00 5.29
N ALA A 27 9.94 -15.92 6.16
CA ALA A 27 11.33 -15.99 5.76
C ALA A 27 11.69 -17.33 5.10
N ARG A 28 11.15 -18.44 5.62
CA ARG A 28 11.30 -19.78 5.02
C ARG A 28 10.65 -19.85 3.64
N ALA A 29 9.42 -19.36 3.50
CA ALA A 29 8.72 -19.32 2.20
C ALA A 29 9.44 -18.43 1.18
N ALA A 30 9.84 -17.22 1.58
CA ALA A 30 10.56 -16.29 0.73
C ALA A 30 11.90 -16.87 0.25
N ARG A 31 12.63 -17.58 1.13
CA ARG A 31 13.85 -18.30 0.76
C ARG A 31 13.55 -19.37 -0.29
N ALA A 32 12.53 -20.20 -0.08
CA ALA A 32 12.16 -21.28 -0.99
C ALA A 32 11.80 -20.76 -2.40
N PHE A 33 11.04 -19.67 -2.49
CA PHE A 33 10.74 -19.01 -3.76
C PHE A 33 12.00 -18.48 -4.44
N ARG A 34 12.86 -17.77 -3.70
CA ARG A 34 14.12 -17.23 -4.25
C ARG A 34 15.07 -18.31 -4.74
N THR A 35 15.22 -19.41 -4.00
CA THR A 35 16.04 -20.56 -4.43
C THR A 35 15.46 -21.26 -5.65
N SER A 36 14.17 -21.08 -5.93
CA SER A 36 13.49 -21.61 -7.11
C SER A 36 13.46 -20.61 -8.28
N GLY A 37 14.19 -19.49 -8.19
CA GLY A 37 14.33 -18.50 -9.27
C GLY A 37 13.31 -17.35 -9.24
N TYR A 38 12.42 -17.28 -8.26
CA TYR A 38 11.44 -16.19 -8.17
C TYR A 38 12.04 -14.94 -7.52
N ALA A 39 11.79 -13.78 -8.12
CA ALA A 39 12.04 -12.48 -7.53
C ALA A 39 10.91 -12.08 -6.57
N GLN A 40 11.26 -11.43 -5.46
CA GLN A 40 10.27 -10.86 -4.56
C GLN A 40 9.80 -9.51 -5.12
N ILE A 41 8.54 -9.47 -5.56
CA ILE A 41 7.94 -8.27 -6.14
C ILE A 41 7.65 -7.22 -5.06
N GLY A 42 7.04 -7.67 -3.97
CA GLY A 42 6.81 -6.85 -2.79
C GLY A 42 5.80 -7.50 -1.85
N MET A 43 5.89 -7.20 -0.55
CA MET A 43 5.09 -7.85 0.49
C MET A 43 5.14 -9.39 0.36
N ASP A 44 4.04 -10.01 -0.04
CA ASP A 44 3.78 -11.44 -0.17
C ASP A 44 3.76 -11.95 -1.62
N HIS A 45 4.12 -11.11 -2.61
CA HIS A 45 4.10 -11.47 -4.03
C HIS A 45 5.50 -11.83 -4.55
N PHE A 46 5.57 -12.93 -5.31
CA PHE A 46 6.76 -13.46 -5.97
C PHE A 46 6.44 -13.76 -7.43
N ALA A 47 7.35 -13.43 -8.35
CA ALA A 47 7.20 -13.70 -9.78
C ALA A 47 8.56 -14.09 -10.38
N LEU A 48 8.55 -14.80 -11.51
CA LEU A 48 9.78 -15.07 -12.24
C LEU A 48 10.34 -13.76 -12.84
N PRO A 49 11.65 -13.64 -13.09
CA PRO A 49 12.24 -12.41 -13.62
C PRO A 49 11.68 -11.99 -14.99
N ASP A 50 11.28 -12.96 -15.81
CA ASP A 50 10.68 -12.76 -17.13
C ASP A 50 9.17 -12.45 -17.07
N ASP A 51 8.53 -12.60 -15.92
CA ASP A 51 7.14 -12.16 -15.68
C ASP A 51 7.01 -10.64 -15.81
N GLU A 52 5.85 -10.17 -16.28
CA GLU A 52 5.58 -8.74 -16.45
C GLU A 52 5.80 -7.92 -15.17
N LEU A 53 5.52 -8.49 -13.99
CA LEU A 53 5.74 -7.85 -12.70
C LEU A 53 7.22 -7.78 -12.34
N GLY A 54 7.99 -8.82 -12.67
CA GLY A 54 9.44 -8.84 -12.51
C GLY A 54 10.10 -7.74 -13.34
N GLN A 55 9.77 -7.69 -14.63
CA GLN A 55 10.26 -6.65 -15.53
C GLN A 55 9.80 -5.25 -15.13
N ALA A 56 8.55 -5.09 -14.68
CA ALA A 56 8.04 -3.82 -14.19
C ALA A 56 8.79 -3.36 -12.94
N LEU A 57 9.10 -4.27 -12.02
CA LEU A 57 9.90 -3.95 -10.84
C LEU A 57 11.30 -3.50 -11.21
N ASP A 58 12.00 -4.26 -12.06
CA ASP A 58 13.38 -3.96 -12.48
C ASP A 58 13.48 -2.58 -13.14
N HIS A 59 12.45 -2.22 -13.92
CA HIS A 59 12.39 -0.92 -14.61
C HIS A 59 11.73 0.17 -13.76
N ARG A 60 11.43 -0.08 -12.48
CA ARG A 60 10.78 0.85 -11.54
C ARG A 60 9.42 1.38 -12.02
N ARG A 61 8.69 0.55 -12.78
CA ARG A 61 7.36 0.79 -13.33
C ARG A 61 6.26 -0.01 -12.63
N LEU A 62 6.60 -0.75 -11.57
CA LEU A 62 5.61 -1.51 -10.82
C LEU A 62 4.57 -0.57 -10.21
N HIS A 63 3.30 -0.94 -10.37
CA HIS A 63 2.18 -0.20 -9.81
C HIS A 63 1.29 -1.11 -8.97
N ARG A 64 0.37 -0.51 -8.20
CA ARG A 64 -0.56 -1.24 -7.35
C ARG A 64 -1.93 -0.58 -7.34
N ASN A 65 -2.97 -1.37 -7.53
CA ASN A 65 -4.37 -0.96 -7.36
C ASN A 65 -5.06 -1.81 -6.27
N PHE A 66 -6.39 -1.79 -6.19
CA PHE A 66 -7.11 -2.59 -5.18
C PHE A 66 -7.01 -4.11 -5.39
N MET A 67 -6.67 -4.57 -6.60
CA MET A 67 -6.52 -6.00 -6.92
C MET A 67 -5.12 -6.54 -6.59
N GLY A 68 -4.11 -5.68 -6.50
CA GLY A 68 -2.74 -6.10 -6.25
C GLY A 68 -1.72 -5.33 -7.09
N TYR A 69 -0.53 -5.92 -7.23
CA TYR A 69 0.50 -5.39 -8.11
C TYR A 69 0.13 -5.58 -9.58
N THR A 70 0.58 -4.65 -10.42
CA THR A 70 0.35 -4.68 -11.86
C THR A 70 1.49 -3.97 -12.59
N ALA A 71 1.85 -4.47 -13.77
CA ALA A 71 2.76 -3.81 -14.70
C ALA A 71 2.10 -2.62 -15.42
N HIS A 72 0.76 -2.53 -15.38
CA HIS A 72 -0.03 -1.56 -16.12
C HIS A 72 -0.65 -0.52 -15.20
N ARG A 73 -0.23 0.74 -15.39
CA ARG A 73 -0.85 1.86 -14.70
C ARG A 73 -2.09 2.32 -15.44
N THR A 74 -3.26 2.15 -14.82
CA THR A 74 -4.51 2.76 -15.29
C THR A 74 -4.89 3.96 -14.42
N PRO A 75 -5.31 5.10 -15.00
CA PRO A 75 -5.80 6.23 -14.21
C PRO A 75 -7.18 5.98 -13.62
N ASN A 76 -7.93 5.00 -14.15
CA ASN A 76 -9.29 4.69 -13.75
C ASN A 76 -9.51 3.17 -13.66
N MET A 77 -10.25 2.75 -12.65
CA MET A 77 -10.65 1.38 -12.40
C MET A 77 -12.11 1.40 -11.94
N ILE A 78 -12.99 0.76 -12.71
CA ILE A 78 -14.42 0.69 -12.40
C ILE A 78 -14.68 -0.62 -11.63
N GLY A 79 -15.17 -0.50 -10.40
CA GLY A 79 -15.57 -1.66 -9.59
C GLY A 79 -17.01 -2.06 -9.87
N LEU A 80 -17.24 -3.30 -10.30
CA LEU A 80 -18.56 -3.87 -10.55
C LEU A 80 -18.89 -4.96 -9.53
N GLY A 81 -20.18 -5.07 -9.18
CA GLY A 81 -20.66 -6.03 -8.19
C GLY A 81 -20.65 -5.50 -6.76
N ILE A 82 -21.13 -6.34 -5.84
CA ILE A 82 -21.23 -6.00 -4.41
C ILE A 82 -19.84 -5.75 -3.82
N SER A 83 -19.74 -4.79 -2.90
CA SER A 83 -18.52 -4.41 -2.18
C SER A 83 -17.35 -3.90 -3.00
N ALA A 84 -17.46 -3.93 -4.34
CA ALA A 84 -16.40 -3.53 -5.26
C ALA A 84 -15.97 -2.08 -4.98
N ILE A 85 -14.67 -1.86 -5.13
CA ILE A 85 -14.07 -0.53 -4.98
C ILE A 85 -13.50 -0.12 -6.34
N GLY A 86 -13.90 1.06 -6.80
CA GLY A 86 -13.35 1.71 -7.98
C GLY A 86 -12.49 2.91 -7.60
N GLU A 87 -11.62 3.30 -8.54
CA GLU A 87 -10.90 4.56 -8.54
C GLU A 87 -11.20 5.28 -9.85
N VAL A 88 -11.80 6.46 -9.80
CA VAL A 88 -12.12 7.24 -11.00
C VAL A 88 -11.82 8.71 -10.75
N TYR A 89 -11.01 9.33 -11.61
CA TYR A 89 -10.62 10.76 -11.56
C TYR A 89 -10.16 11.24 -10.17
N GLY A 90 -9.41 10.40 -9.46
CA GLY A 90 -8.93 10.72 -8.11
C GLY A 90 -10.02 10.69 -7.03
N ALA A 91 -11.08 9.91 -7.25
CA ALA A 91 -12.05 9.55 -6.24
C ALA A 91 -12.09 8.02 -6.06
N TYR A 92 -12.15 7.56 -4.82
CA TYR A 92 -12.46 6.18 -4.50
C TYR A 92 -13.95 6.02 -4.28
N ILE A 93 -14.54 4.97 -4.84
CA ILE A 93 -15.98 4.71 -4.79
C ILE A 93 -16.16 3.26 -4.36
N GLN A 94 -17.03 3.01 -3.37
CA GLN A 94 -17.35 1.65 -2.92
C GLN A 94 -18.83 1.36 -3.15
N ASN A 95 -19.12 0.22 -3.79
CA ASN A 95 -20.48 -0.29 -3.93
C ASN A 95 -21.00 -0.89 -2.62
N VAL A 96 -22.32 -0.92 -2.49
CA VAL A 96 -23.00 -1.57 -1.36
C VAL A 96 -22.58 -3.02 -1.20
N LYS A 97 -22.47 -3.46 0.06
CA LYS A 97 -21.94 -4.79 0.41
C LYS A 97 -23.01 -5.89 0.45
N LYS A 98 -24.29 -5.52 0.52
CA LYS A 98 -25.41 -6.46 0.55
C LYS A 98 -25.98 -6.66 -0.84
N LEU A 99 -26.11 -7.92 -1.26
CA LEU A 99 -26.62 -8.29 -2.58
C LEU A 99 -28.05 -7.80 -2.82
N SER A 100 -28.93 -7.89 -1.81
CA SER A 100 -30.30 -7.38 -1.93
C SER A 100 -30.35 -5.87 -2.12
N THR A 101 -29.52 -5.11 -1.41
CA THR A 101 -29.42 -3.65 -1.59
C THR A 101 -28.85 -3.29 -2.97
N TYR A 102 -27.90 -4.08 -3.47
CA TYR A 102 -27.28 -3.88 -4.77
C TYR A 102 -28.30 -4.04 -5.89
N TYR A 103 -29.05 -5.15 -5.92
CA TYR A 103 -30.08 -5.35 -6.94
C TYR A 103 -31.21 -4.34 -6.85
N ARG A 104 -31.67 -4.00 -5.65
CA ARG A 104 -32.70 -2.97 -5.48
C ARG A 104 -32.26 -1.61 -6.05
N ALA A 105 -30.99 -1.25 -5.94
CA ALA A 105 -30.46 -0.02 -6.54
C ALA A 105 -30.47 -0.11 -8.08
N LEU A 106 -30.03 -1.24 -8.65
CA LEU A 106 -30.05 -1.47 -10.09
C LEU A 106 -31.48 -1.48 -10.67
N ASP A 107 -32.42 -2.15 -10.01
CA ASP A 107 -33.83 -2.22 -10.42
C ASP A 107 -34.49 -0.82 -10.43
N ALA A 108 -34.01 0.09 -9.58
CA ALA A 108 -34.44 1.48 -9.52
C ALA A 108 -33.67 2.41 -10.47
N GLY A 109 -32.75 1.88 -11.29
CA GLY A 109 -31.94 2.66 -12.24
C GLY A 109 -30.90 3.57 -11.57
N VAL A 110 -30.51 3.30 -10.32
CA VAL A 110 -29.51 4.08 -9.58
C VAL A 110 -28.22 3.29 -9.37
N LEU A 111 -27.09 3.98 -9.40
CA LEU A 111 -25.79 3.34 -9.16
C LEU A 111 -25.71 2.83 -7.70
N PRO A 112 -25.23 1.59 -7.47
CA PRO A 112 -25.25 0.94 -6.17
C PRO A 112 -24.10 1.40 -5.25
N VAL A 113 -23.83 2.71 -5.19
CA VAL A 113 -22.74 3.32 -4.41
C VAL A 113 -23.13 3.45 -2.94
N GLU A 114 -22.30 2.91 -2.04
CA GLU A 114 -22.47 3.06 -0.58
C GLU A 114 -21.77 4.31 -0.06
N LYS A 115 -20.55 4.58 -0.56
CA LYS A 115 -19.74 5.72 -0.14
C LYS A 115 -18.64 6.01 -1.16
N GLY A 116 -18.14 7.25 -1.13
CA GLY A 116 -16.98 7.65 -1.89
C GLY A 116 -16.07 8.60 -1.12
N TYR A 117 -14.87 8.81 -1.64
CA TYR A 117 -13.89 9.74 -1.11
C TYR A 117 -13.13 10.43 -2.26
N VAL A 118 -13.29 11.74 -2.38
CA VAL A 118 -12.56 12.55 -3.38
C VAL A 118 -11.23 12.97 -2.78
N LEU A 119 -10.14 12.63 -3.46
CA LEU A 119 -8.78 12.94 -3.00
C LEU A 119 -8.50 14.43 -3.18
N SER A 120 -8.11 15.08 -2.07
CA SER A 120 -7.56 16.43 -2.11
C SER A 120 -6.22 16.44 -2.86
N ARG A 121 -5.71 17.63 -3.20
CA ARG A 121 -4.38 17.76 -3.82
C ARG A 121 -3.30 17.10 -2.98
N ASP A 122 -3.31 17.32 -1.66
CA ASP A 122 -2.35 16.70 -0.74
C ASP A 122 -2.47 15.17 -0.71
N ASP A 123 -3.70 14.62 -0.73
CA ASP A 123 -3.89 13.17 -0.79
C ASP A 123 -3.31 12.57 -2.08
N ARG A 124 -3.44 13.27 -3.21
CA ARG A 124 -2.88 12.82 -4.50
C ARG A 124 -1.35 12.81 -4.47
N ILE A 125 -0.72 13.84 -3.90
CA ILE A 125 0.75 13.94 -3.75
C ILE A 125 1.24 12.81 -2.84
N ARG A 126 0.67 12.68 -1.64
CA ARG A 126 1.07 11.67 -0.65
C ARG A 126 0.85 10.25 -1.18
N ARG A 127 -0.27 10.00 -1.86
CA ARG A 127 -0.52 8.73 -2.53
C ARG A 127 0.58 8.42 -3.55
N HIS A 128 0.97 9.37 -4.37
CA HIS A 128 2.04 9.14 -5.36
C HIS A 128 3.35 8.72 -4.68
N VAL A 129 3.76 9.43 -3.62
CA VAL A 129 4.96 9.09 -2.83
C VAL A 129 4.85 7.70 -2.22
N ILE A 130 3.75 7.42 -1.51
CA ILE A 130 3.51 6.12 -0.85
C ILE A 130 3.50 4.97 -1.88
N THR A 131 2.82 5.15 -3.01
CA THR A 131 2.74 4.13 -4.06
C THR A 131 4.11 3.86 -4.69
N ALA A 132 4.90 4.90 -4.97
CA ALA A 132 6.24 4.75 -5.54
C ALA A 132 7.15 3.94 -4.60
N LEU A 133 7.20 4.31 -3.31
CA LEU A 133 7.97 3.59 -2.30
C LEU A 133 7.44 2.16 -2.08
N MET A 134 6.13 1.96 -1.93
CA MET A 134 5.55 0.62 -1.72
C MET A 134 5.82 -0.33 -2.88
N CYS A 135 5.75 0.15 -4.13
CA CYS A 135 5.92 -0.73 -5.29
C CYS A 135 7.39 -0.94 -5.64
N ASN A 136 8.19 0.14 -5.64
CA ASN A 136 9.52 0.09 -6.21
C ASN A 136 10.64 0.18 -5.16
N GLY A 137 10.31 0.40 -3.88
CA GLY A 137 11.30 0.69 -2.85
C GLY A 137 12.12 1.94 -3.17
N TYR A 138 11.60 2.81 -4.03
CA TYR A 138 12.37 3.85 -4.69
C TYR A 138 11.51 5.07 -5.00
N LEU A 139 12.08 6.26 -4.80
CA LEU A 139 11.44 7.53 -5.15
C LEU A 139 12.48 8.55 -5.61
N ARG A 140 12.15 9.34 -6.63
CA ARG A 140 12.89 10.56 -7.00
C ARG A 140 12.10 11.80 -6.56
N PRO A 141 12.51 12.51 -5.49
CA PRO A 141 11.88 13.76 -5.06
C PRO A 141 11.66 14.78 -6.19
N GLY A 142 12.64 14.93 -7.09
CA GLY A 142 12.55 15.86 -8.23
C GLY A 142 11.40 15.56 -9.20
N GLU A 143 11.05 14.28 -9.40
CA GLU A 143 9.91 13.91 -10.26
C GLU A 143 8.57 14.28 -9.61
N VAL A 144 8.46 14.08 -8.30
CA VAL A 144 7.27 14.49 -7.53
C VAL A 144 7.14 16.01 -7.52
N ALA A 145 8.25 16.71 -7.27
CA ALA A 145 8.31 18.17 -7.27
C ALA A 145 7.79 18.76 -8.59
N ARG A 146 8.28 18.25 -9.73
CA ARG A 146 7.82 18.67 -11.06
C ARG A 146 6.36 18.31 -11.32
N SER A 147 5.97 17.06 -11.04
CA SER A 147 4.62 16.56 -11.35
C SER A 147 3.51 17.32 -10.60
N PHE A 148 3.81 17.77 -9.38
CA PHE A 148 2.82 18.43 -8.53
C PHE A 148 3.07 19.93 -8.33
N ASN A 149 4.15 20.48 -8.90
CA ASN A 149 4.59 21.86 -8.69
C ASN A 149 4.73 22.20 -7.19
N ILE A 150 5.65 21.49 -6.51
CA ILE A 150 5.98 21.68 -5.09
C ILE A 150 7.50 21.70 -4.89
N ARG A 151 7.96 22.37 -3.84
CA ARG A 151 9.33 22.18 -3.30
C ARG A 151 9.32 20.98 -2.37
N PHE A 152 9.82 19.83 -2.81
CA PHE A 152 9.65 18.54 -2.09
C PHE A 152 10.24 18.58 -0.68
N SER A 153 11.46 19.10 -0.52
CA SER A 153 12.16 19.19 0.77
C SER A 153 11.40 20.02 1.79
N GLU A 154 10.69 21.07 1.36
CA GLU A 154 9.86 21.90 2.24
C GLU A 154 8.50 21.26 2.49
N TYR A 155 7.87 20.73 1.43
CA TYR A 155 6.54 20.12 1.51
C TYR A 155 6.52 18.90 2.45
N PHE A 156 7.61 18.13 2.44
CA PHE A 156 7.81 16.94 3.26
C PHE A 156 8.89 17.11 4.33
N ALA A 157 9.23 18.34 4.73
CA ALA A 157 10.31 18.61 5.69
C ALA A 157 10.19 17.78 6.98
N ARG A 158 8.97 17.69 7.50
CA ARG A 158 8.68 16.90 8.71
C ARG A 158 8.84 15.41 8.45
N GLU A 159 8.29 14.90 7.36
CA GLU A 159 8.40 13.50 6.97
C GLU A 159 9.86 13.09 6.75
N LEU A 160 10.68 13.95 6.14
CA LEU A 160 12.11 13.71 5.94
C LEU A 160 12.85 13.62 7.28
N ALA A 161 12.59 14.55 8.21
CA ALA A 161 13.17 14.48 9.56
C ALA A 161 12.73 13.22 10.33
N GLU A 162 11.46 12.81 10.22
CA GLU A 162 10.97 11.58 10.84
C GLU A 162 11.60 10.32 10.19
N LEU A 163 11.90 10.34 8.89
CA LEU A 163 12.62 9.26 8.22
C LEU A 163 14.08 9.19 8.66
N GLU A 164 14.76 10.33 8.74
CA GLU A 164 16.15 10.42 9.21
C GLU A 164 16.29 9.83 10.63
N GLN A 165 15.40 10.19 11.55
CA GLN A 165 15.43 9.73 12.94
C GLN A 165 14.99 8.27 13.14
N GLY A 166 14.37 7.66 12.13
CA GLY A 166 13.84 6.30 12.20
C GLY A 166 14.46 5.42 11.12
N ALA A 167 13.80 5.32 9.98
CA ALA A 167 14.16 4.39 8.91
C ALA A 167 15.61 4.53 8.40
N VAL A 168 16.19 5.73 8.41
CA VAL A 168 17.60 5.92 8.04
C VAL A 168 18.52 5.42 9.15
N MET A 169 18.25 5.79 10.40
CA MET A 169 19.05 5.30 11.53
C MET A 169 19.01 3.77 11.68
N ASP A 170 17.87 3.15 11.34
CA ASP A 170 17.67 1.71 11.36
C ASP A 170 18.20 1.00 10.08
N GLU A 171 18.89 1.72 9.18
CA GLU A 171 19.43 1.21 7.91
C GLU A 171 18.36 0.59 6.96
N LEU A 172 17.11 1.03 7.11
CA LEU A 172 15.97 0.61 6.29
C LEU A 172 15.80 1.49 5.05
N LEU A 173 16.26 2.73 5.09
CA LEU A 173 16.13 3.70 4.02
C LEU A 173 17.41 4.51 3.88
N GLU A 174 17.87 4.69 2.65
CA GLU A 174 18.92 5.63 2.31
C GLU A 174 18.28 6.86 1.66
N ILE A 175 18.67 8.04 2.14
CA ILE A 175 18.31 9.33 1.54
C ILE A 175 19.55 9.88 0.84
N GLU A 176 19.55 9.79 -0.49
CA GLU A 176 20.57 10.38 -1.35
C GLU A 176 20.10 11.77 -1.85
N PRO A 177 20.99 12.61 -2.41
CA PRO A 177 20.61 13.95 -2.88
C PRO A 177 19.39 13.98 -3.82
N ASP A 178 19.23 12.97 -4.68
CA ASP A 178 18.18 12.91 -5.69
C ASP A 178 17.21 11.73 -5.52
N THR A 179 17.41 10.88 -4.51
CA THR A 179 16.67 9.62 -4.38
C THR A 179 16.40 9.22 -2.93
N LEU A 180 15.28 8.52 -2.70
CA LEU A 180 15.03 7.75 -1.49
C LEU A 180 15.01 6.27 -1.90
N VAL A 181 15.86 5.44 -1.28
CA VAL A 181 16.05 4.03 -1.65
C VAL A 181 15.90 3.15 -0.42
N ALA A 182 14.89 2.28 -0.42
CA ALA A 182 14.72 1.29 0.64
C ALA A 182 15.78 0.19 0.49
N SER A 183 16.49 -0.10 1.58
CA SER A 183 17.43 -1.21 1.63
C SER A 183 16.70 -2.55 1.43
N PRO A 184 17.39 -3.67 1.15
CA PRO A 184 16.74 -4.98 1.06
C PRO A 184 15.89 -5.34 2.28
N VAL A 185 16.36 -4.96 3.48
CA VAL A 185 15.60 -5.13 4.73
C VAL A 185 14.46 -4.11 4.80
N GLY A 186 14.71 -2.85 4.44
CA GLY A 186 13.67 -1.82 4.36
C GLY A 186 12.50 -2.16 3.45
N ARG A 187 12.74 -2.90 2.37
CA ARG A 187 11.67 -3.39 1.49
C ARG A 187 10.73 -4.38 2.18
N ILE A 188 11.20 -5.14 3.17
CA ILE A 188 10.36 -6.00 4.02
C ILE A 188 9.48 -5.12 4.93
N PHE A 189 10.05 -4.05 5.48
CA PHE A 189 9.37 -3.10 6.37
C PHE A 189 8.82 -1.86 5.64
N ILE A 190 8.55 -1.95 4.33
CA ILE A 190 8.23 -0.78 3.50
C ILE A 190 6.98 -0.03 3.96
N ARG A 191 6.06 -0.73 4.63
CA ARG A 191 4.87 -0.13 5.25
C ARG A 191 5.26 0.87 6.35
N ASN A 192 6.25 0.53 7.17
CA ASN A 192 6.71 1.37 8.28
C ASN A 192 7.31 2.68 7.73
N ILE A 193 8.09 2.58 6.64
CA ILE A 193 8.62 3.74 5.90
C ILE A 193 7.47 4.59 5.35
N CYS A 194 6.52 3.97 4.65
CA CYS A 194 5.41 4.69 4.00
C CYS A 194 4.44 5.35 4.99
N MET A 195 4.29 4.81 6.20
CA MET A 195 3.42 5.35 7.24
C MET A 195 3.80 6.78 7.66
N VAL A 196 5.08 7.17 7.50
CA VAL A 196 5.52 8.55 7.77
C VAL A 196 4.79 9.55 6.86
N PHE A 197 4.49 9.17 5.61
CA PHE A 197 3.77 10.03 4.68
C PHE A 197 2.24 10.01 4.87
N ASP A 198 1.69 9.14 5.73
CA ASP A 198 0.25 9.05 6.01
C ASP A 198 -0.21 10.06 7.06
N ARG A 199 -0.82 11.15 6.60
CA ARG A 199 -1.38 12.19 7.47
C ARG A 199 -2.55 11.73 8.32
N TYR A 200 -3.35 10.77 7.85
CA TYR A 200 -4.54 10.31 8.57
C TYR A 200 -4.18 9.39 9.72
N LEU A 201 -3.11 8.60 9.55
CA LEU A 201 -2.57 7.81 10.64
C LEU A 201 -2.11 8.70 11.80
N ARG A 202 -1.43 9.82 11.50
CA ARG A 202 -1.00 10.79 12.53
C ARG A 202 -2.21 11.36 13.30
N LYS A 203 -3.25 11.80 12.57
CA LYS A 203 -4.51 12.29 13.19
C LYS A 203 -5.15 11.23 14.07
N LYS A 204 -5.16 9.97 13.64
CA LYS A 204 -5.71 8.84 14.40
C LYS A 204 -4.88 8.48 15.63
N LYS A 205 -3.54 8.55 15.57
CA LYS A 205 -2.67 8.37 16.75
C LYS A 205 -2.97 9.42 17.81
N GLN A 206 -3.17 10.67 17.40
CA GLN A 206 -3.60 11.76 18.30
C GLN A 206 -4.98 11.50 18.93
N GLN A 207 -5.84 10.73 18.27
CA GLN A 207 -7.19 10.36 18.73
C GLN A 207 -7.26 8.96 19.39
N GLY A 208 -6.13 8.24 19.53
CA GLY A 208 -6.07 6.91 20.17
C GLY A 208 -6.65 5.73 19.38
N LEU A 209 -7.04 5.88 18.10
CA LEU A 209 -7.73 4.85 17.32
C LEU A 209 -6.84 4.26 16.22
N VAL A 210 -6.16 3.14 16.46
CA VAL A 210 -5.32 2.46 15.44
C VAL A 210 -5.82 1.03 15.17
N PHE A 211 -6.23 0.76 13.93
CA PHE A 211 -6.84 -0.52 13.50
C PHE A 211 -5.83 -1.55 12.97
N SER A 212 -4.62 -1.13 12.60
CA SER A 212 -3.57 -2.00 12.03
C SER A 212 -2.25 -1.77 12.76
N ARG A 213 -1.65 -2.86 13.26
CA ARG A 213 -0.29 -2.87 13.81
C ARG A 213 0.64 -3.45 12.75
N THR A 214 1.67 -2.72 12.38
CA THR A 214 2.81 -3.28 11.65
C THR A 214 3.68 -4.08 12.62
N LEU A 215 4.48 -4.99 12.06
CA LEU A 215 5.61 -5.57 12.79
C LEU A 215 6.68 -4.49 13.02
#